data_AF-A0A9D6P432-F1
#
_entry.id   AF-A0A9D6P432-F1
#
_cell.length_a   1.000
_cell.length_b   1.000
_cell.length_c   1.000
_cell.angle_alpha   90.00
_cell.angle_beta   90.00
_cell.angle_gamma   90.00
#
_symmetry.space_group_name_H-M   'P 1'
#
loop_
_entity.id
_entity.type
_entity.pdbx_description
1 polymer ?
#
loop_
_entity_poly.entity_id
_entity_poly.type
_entity_poly.pdbx_seq_one_letter_code
_entity_poly.pdbx_strand_id
1 'polypeptide(L)'
;MVQSGETQGSSRWKWLWVLGGGLGLVVLALVIWVATDQGSVYIGPNVTIVRPTYQGEPLPIATLSIPYQADDPYFDTINVVVDLNQDGVFAAYQTADGVTQEEWVVQNFSARVVTGEGNSFGFALPDPGADMRTQLPVVIALSEEPLSMWAGETSENLETHATAVTAIETDEISRRMVLDPTGEGDTGFGSVGLAQAATSEAPHRPPSSSDATNGADGAPGEVKKEFNVFHGGVPDVTQRENECVPTSTANSLMWLAEKYNFKDKLPGDVQAVIAELKEDMKWQAASGVTTDLNFFPGKDAFVKRHNLPLVTHWVSETQFDLEIMDKIATELQKGQDVEVSLEYGQYDAEGQYHRTGGHMVTAVGARRMGNGDVYLEIHDPLSPGPELLDLYRIDGTRVIDYRYQARAGVTYIRKAIAESPIEQPVVEEPRTPIDAATKQAIGDELTGEAETTTIKTVQPKTYAPSTYYDETHVSMKVLVLNGARYPLYQFWGYDDPSECSADHYHAAMAGLPVYSLDYQPLDNPDPTGCGFGAIADLSVEQRILTVEEFESIQTTISNRQLGR
;
A
#
# COMPACT_ATOMS: atom_id res chain seq x y z
N MET A 1 23.98 -37.66 -82.10
CA MET A 1 23.46 -36.44 -81.47
C MET A 1 23.40 -36.70 -79.97
N VAL A 2 24.18 -35.95 -79.21
CA VAL A 2 24.31 -36.05 -77.75
C VAL A 2 23.31 -35.08 -77.13
N GLN A 3 22.48 -35.56 -76.20
CA GLN A 3 21.71 -34.71 -75.30
C GLN A 3 22.41 -34.74 -73.94
N SER A 4 22.87 -33.57 -73.51
CA SER A 4 23.48 -33.29 -72.20
C SER A 4 22.40 -33.05 -71.15
N GLY A 5 22.49 -33.76 -70.03
CA GLY A 5 21.74 -33.48 -68.81
C GLY A 5 22.43 -32.38 -67.99
N GLU A 6 21.65 -31.39 -67.57
CA GLU A 6 22.08 -30.31 -66.68
C GLU A 6 21.54 -30.59 -65.27
N THR A 7 22.45 -30.67 -64.30
CA THR A 7 22.18 -30.95 -62.88
C THR A 7 21.82 -29.66 -62.13
N GLN A 8 20.60 -29.61 -61.59
CA GLN A 8 20.18 -28.64 -60.57
C GLN A 8 20.72 -29.06 -59.19
N GLY A 9 21.64 -28.28 -58.62
CA GLY A 9 22.08 -28.51 -57.25
C GLY A 9 23.18 -27.57 -56.79
N SER A 10 22.87 -26.31 -56.44
CA SER A 10 23.81 -25.47 -55.65
C SER A 10 23.22 -24.22 -54.98
N SER A 11 21.89 -24.03 -54.86
CA SER A 11 21.34 -22.79 -54.25
C SER A 11 21.10 -22.84 -52.74
N ARG A 12 21.14 -24.03 -52.10
CA ARG A 12 20.83 -24.16 -50.66
C ARG A 12 21.97 -23.82 -49.69
N TRP A 13 23.21 -23.72 -50.15
CA TRP A 13 24.36 -23.44 -49.28
C TRP A 13 24.69 -21.95 -49.10
N LYS A 14 24.13 -21.06 -49.93
CA LYS A 14 24.40 -19.61 -49.82
C LYS A 14 23.51 -18.88 -48.81
N TRP A 15 22.36 -19.44 -48.43
CA TRP A 15 21.45 -18.82 -47.46
C TRP A 15 21.86 -19.05 -45.99
N LEU A 16 22.58 -20.14 -45.70
CA LEU A 16 23.06 -20.45 -44.34
C LEU A 16 24.18 -19.51 -43.86
N TRP A 17 24.98 -18.94 -44.77
CA TRP A 17 26.06 -18.01 -44.40
C TRP A 17 25.58 -16.57 -44.16
N VAL A 18 24.47 -16.15 -44.77
CA VAL A 18 23.93 -14.79 -44.61
C VAL A 18 23.16 -14.63 -43.30
N LEU A 19 22.47 -15.68 -42.83
CA LEU A 19 21.78 -15.67 -41.53
C LEU A 19 22.75 -15.86 -40.35
N GLY A 20 23.78 -16.72 -40.48
CA GLY A 20 24.77 -16.93 -39.42
C GLY A 20 25.72 -15.74 -39.21
N GLY A 21 26.07 -15.02 -40.28
CA GLY A 21 26.94 -13.83 -40.19
C GLY A 21 26.25 -12.58 -39.63
N GLY A 22 24.94 -12.44 -39.86
CA GLY A 22 24.14 -11.34 -39.31
C GLY A 22 23.88 -11.49 -37.81
N LEU A 23 23.49 -12.68 -37.36
CA LEU A 23 23.27 -12.94 -35.93
C LEU A 23 24.57 -12.80 -35.12
N GLY A 24 25.69 -13.31 -35.64
CA GLY A 24 26.99 -13.20 -34.96
C GLY A 24 27.50 -11.76 -34.82
N LEU A 25 27.16 -10.86 -35.74
CA LEU A 25 27.53 -9.44 -35.64
C LEU A 25 26.64 -8.67 -34.66
N VAL A 26 25.37 -9.03 -34.52
CA VAL A 26 24.47 -8.44 -33.51
C VAL A 26 24.89 -8.88 -32.10
N VAL A 27 25.17 -10.18 -31.91
CA VAL A 27 25.67 -10.72 -30.63
C VAL A 27 27.03 -10.09 -30.25
N LEU A 28 27.95 -9.94 -31.20
CA LEU A 28 29.24 -9.29 -30.93
C LEU A 28 29.09 -7.79 -30.63
N ALA A 29 28.15 -7.10 -31.28
CA ALA A 29 27.86 -5.70 -30.99
C ALA A 29 27.25 -5.53 -29.59
N LEU A 30 26.33 -6.41 -29.17
CA LEU A 30 25.73 -6.37 -27.84
C LEU A 30 26.78 -6.67 -26.74
N VAL A 31 27.63 -7.69 -26.94
CA VAL A 31 28.72 -8.03 -26.00
C VAL A 31 29.77 -6.92 -25.91
N ILE A 32 30.12 -6.26 -27.02
CA ILE A 32 31.01 -5.09 -27.00
C ILE A 32 30.33 -3.88 -26.36
N TRP A 33 29.01 -3.73 -26.50
CA TRP A 33 28.24 -2.63 -25.96
C TRP A 33 28.04 -2.72 -24.44
N VAL A 34 27.76 -3.92 -23.90
CA VAL A 34 27.72 -4.16 -22.43
C VAL A 34 29.11 -3.95 -21.79
N ALA A 35 30.20 -4.13 -22.55
CA ALA A 35 31.56 -3.87 -22.04
C ALA A 35 31.93 -2.38 -21.97
N THR A 36 31.14 -1.49 -22.58
CA THR A 36 31.26 -0.04 -22.38
C THR A 36 30.14 0.41 -21.47
N ASP A 37 30.42 0.49 -20.17
CA ASP A 37 29.56 1.14 -19.18
C ASP A 37 29.23 2.57 -19.67
N GLN A 38 28.08 2.70 -20.33
CA GLN A 38 27.47 4.00 -20.61
C GLN A 38 26.78 4.35 -19.30
N GLY A 39 27.55 4.95 -18.38
CA GLY A 39 27.03 5.36 -17.10
C GLY A 39 25.80 6.24 -17.33
N SER A 40 24.64 5.76 -16.88
CA SER A 40 23.45 6.59 -16.80
C SER A 40 23.69 7.65 -15.74
N VAL A 41 23.16 8.85 -15.92
CA VAL A 41 23.23 9.86 -14.84
C VAL A 41 22.27 9.49 -13.70
N TYR A 42 21.23 8.71 -13.99
CA TYR A 42 20.12 8.45 -13.07
C TYR A 42 20.18 7.07 -12.45
N ILE A 43 20.50 6.02 -13.22
CA ILE A 43 20.49 4.64 -12.73
C ILE A 43 21.81 4.32 -12.04
N GLY A 44 21.72 3.82 -10.82
CA GLY A 44 22.88 3.40 -10.02
C GLY A 44 23.44 2.03 -10.48
N PRO A 45 24.72 1.74 -10.17
CA PRO A 45 25.40 0.55 -10.69
C PRO A 45 24.98 -0.77 -10.04
N ASN A 46 24.32 -0.73 -8.88
CA ASN A 46 24.06 -1.90 -8.04
C ASN A 46 22.66 -2.50 -8.29
N VAL A 47 22.38 -2.89 -9.53
CA VAL A 47 21.13 -3.60 -9.86
C VAL A 47 21.22 -5.02 -9.30
N THR A 48 20.22 -5.44 -8.53
CA THR A 48 20.18 -6.77 -7.90
C THR A 48 18.92 -7.53 -8.26
N ILE A 49 19.02 -8.86 -8.25
CA ILE A 49 17.85 -9.74 -8.31
C ILE A 49 17.84 -10.59 -7.05
N VAL A 50 16.74 -10.57 -6.32
CA VAL A 50 16.53 -11.37 -5.10
C VAL A 50 15.40 -12.35 -5.33
N ARG A 51 15.67 -13.64 -5.14
CA ARG A 51 14.68 -14.70 -5.16
C ARG A 51 14.34 -15.13 -3.73
N PRO A 52 13.12 -14.86 -3.24
CA PRO A 52 12.70 -15.36 -1.94
C PRO A 52 12.67 -16.90 -1.92
N THR A 53 13.03 -17.45 -0.78
CA THR A 53 13.00 -18.88 -0.45
C THR A 53 12.15 -19.06 0.80
N TYR A 54 11.41 -20.15 0.85
CA TYR A 54 10.60 -20.52 2.00
C TYR A 54 11.00 -21.93 2.44
N GLN A 55 11.58 -22.04 3.65
CA GLN A 55 12.13 -23.29 4.17
C GLN A 55 13.17 -23.92 3.23
N GLY A 56 14.02 -23.07 2.63
CA GLY A 56 15.05 -23.46 1.67
C GLY A 56 14.55 -23.71 0.24
N GLU A 57 13.24 -23.69 -0.01
CA GLU A 57 12.68 -23.88 -1.35
C GLU A 57 12.48 -22.54 -2.06
N PRO A 58 13.07 -22.33 -3.26
CA PRO A 58 12.90 -21.08 -4.00
C PRO A 58 11.46 -20.88 -4.44
N LEU A 59 10.95 -19.65 -4.32
CA LEU A 59 9.64 -19.29 -4.84
C LEU A 59 9.74 -19.03 -6.36
N PRO A 60 8.64 -19.22 -7.14
CA PRO A 60 8.64 -18.98 -8.59
C PRO A 60 8.52 -17.49 -8.94
N ILE A 61 9.02 -16.61 -8.07
CA ILE A 61 8.99 -15.16 -8.18
C ILE A 61 10.36 -14.62 -7.75
N ALA A 62 10.77 -13.51 -8.33
CA ALA A 62 11.94 -12.77 -7.90
C ALA A 62 11.63 -11.26 -7.89
N THR A 63 12.51 -10.50 -7.26
CA THR A 63 12.48 -9.04 -7.24
C THR A 63 13.70 -8.52 -7.95
N LEU A 64 13.51 -7.59 -8.88
CA LEU A 64 14.57 -6.78 -9.46
C LEU A 64 14.59 -5.43 -8.73
N SER A 65 15.73 -5.07 -8.15
CA SER A 65 15.91 -3.78 -7.48
C SER A 65 16.86 -2.88 -8.28
N ILE A 66 16.42 -1.66 -8.56
CA ILE A 66 17.14 -0.67 -9.37
C ILE A 66 17.36 0.59 -8.53
N PRO A 67 18.58 0.84 -8.04
CA PRO A 67 18.89 2.06 -7.30
C PRO A 67 18.99 3.26 -8.24
N TYR A 68 18.69 4.46 -7.73
CA TYR A 68 18.93 5.72 -8.46
C TYR A 68 19.98 6.59 -7.76
N GLN A 69 20.81 7.25 -8.57
CA GLN A 69 21.90 8.12 -8.13
C GLN A 69 21.66 9.61 -8.44
N ALA A 70 20.57 9.92 -9.15
CA ALA A 70 20.10 11.29 -9.37
C ALA A 70 18.56 11.30 -9.44
N ASP A 71 17.96 12.42 -9.02
CA ASP A 71 16.52 12.64 -9.08
C ASP A 71 16.09 12.97 -10.52
N ASP A 72 14.95 12.43 -10.94
CA ASP A 72 14.26 12.90 -12.15
C ASP A 72 12.73 12.82 -11.99
N PRO A 73 12.01 13.95 -12.12
CA PRO A 73 10.57 13.97 -11.98
C PRO A 73 9.81 13.64 -13.28
N TYR A 74 10.49 13.48 -14.42
CA TYR A 74 9.86 13.31 -15.74
C TYR A 74 9.81 11.85 -16.18
N PHE A 75 10.72 11.00 -15.71
CA PHE A 75 10.66 9.57 -15.97
C PHE A 75 9.57 8.88 -15.14
N ASP A 76 8.39 8.80 -15.73
CA ASP A 76 7.22 8.16 -15.13
C ASP A 76 7.16 6.66 -15.39
N THR A 77 7.86 6.17 -16.40
CA THR A 77 7.81 4.78 -16.86
C THR A 77 9.19 4.13 -16.88
N ILE A 78 9.24 2.85 -16.51
CA ILE A 78 10.43 2.01 -16.60
C ILE A 78 10.12 0.70 -17.34
N ASN A 79 11.10 0.28 -18.13
CA ASN A 79 11.14 -1.01 -18.80
C ASN A 79 12.46 -1.71 -18.50
N VAL A 80 12.42 -3.01 -18.25
CA VAL A 80 13.62 -3.79 -17.96
C VAL A 80 13.55 -5.14 -18.65
N VAL A 81 14.63 -5.47 -19.34
CA VAL A 81 14.88 -6.80 -19.90
C VAL A 81 16.11 -7.41 -19.24
N VAL A 82 16.05 -8.72 -18.95
CA VAL A 82 17.13 -9.49 -18.33
C VAL A 82 17.36 -10.75 -19.16
N ASP A 83 18.56 -10.93 -19.68
CA ASP A 83 18.97 -12.15 -20.39
C ASP A 83 19.28 -13.23 -19.34
N LEU A 84 18.21 -13.88 -18.89
CA LEU A 84 18.22 -14.86 -17.82
C LEU A 84 18.89 -16.15 -18.27
N ASN A 85 18.83 -16.50 -19.56
CA ASN A 85 19.42 -17.74 -20.09
C ASN A 85 20.84 -17.57 -20.68
N GLN A 86 21.32 -16.33 -20.82
CA GLN A 86 22.61 -15.92 -21.37
C GLN A 86 22.82 -16.30 -22.85
N ASP A 87 21.76 -16.28 -23.65
CA ASP A 87 21.82 -16.54 -25.09
C ASP A 87 22.07 -15.27 -25.94
N GLY A 88 22.07 -14.10 -25.30
CA GLY A 88 22.29 -12.80 -25.94
C GLY A 88 21.07 -12.23 -26.65
N VAL A 89 19.88 -12.81 -26.44
CA VAL A 89 18.62 -12.39 -27.04
C VAL A 89 17.56 -12.25 -25.95
N PHE A 90 17.04 -11.04 -25.73
CA PHE A 90 15.93 -10.80 -24.80
C PHE A 90 14.63 -11.37 -25.33
N ALA A 91 14.37 -12.65 -25.08
CA ALA A 91 13.19 -13.36 -25.56
C ALA A 91 12.77 -14.48 -24.62
N ALA A 92 11.47 -14.78 -24.60
CA ALA A 92 10.95 -15.89 -23.82
C ALA A 92 11.60 -17.22 -24.24
N TYR A 93 11.97 -18.04 -23.26
CA TYR A 93 12.58 -19.36 -23.49
C TYR A 93 11.87 -20.46 -22.70
N GLN A 94 12.13 -21.71 -23.09
CA GLN A 94 11.60 -22.89 -22.40
C GLN A 94 12.61 -23.38 -21.36
N THR A 95 12.16 -23.48 -20.11
CA THR A 95 12.93 -24.08 -19.02
C THR A 95 13.08 -25.60 -19.22
N ALA A 96 13.97 -26.23 -18.44
CA ALA A 96 14.16 -27.69 -18.50
C ALA A 96 12.86 -28.48 -18.22
N ASP A 97 11.95 -27.90 -17.44
CA ASP A 97 10.67 -28.49 -17.05
C ASP A 97 9.52 -28.13 -18.03
N GLY A 98 9.82 -27.43 -19.13
CA GLY A 98 8.85 -27.06 -20.16
C GLY A 98 7.93 -25.90 -19.77
N VAL A 99 8.30 -25.12 -18.76
CA VAL A 99 7.64 -23.85 -18.40
C VAL A 99 8.29 -22.72 -19.20
N THR A 100 7.50 -21.76 -19.68
CA THR A 100 8.01 -20.54 -20.32
C THR A 100 8.56 -19.57 -19.28
N GLN A 101 9.77 -19.07 -19.49
CA GLN A 101 10.35 -17.94 -18.74
C GLN A 101 10.39 -16.71 -19.65
N GLU A 102 9.78 -15.61 -19.20
CA GLU A 102 9.87 -14.30 -19.86
C GLU A 102 11.16 -13.58 -19.45
N GLU A 103 11.72 -12.80 -20.37
CA GLU A 103 12.91 -11.98 -20.14
C GLU A 103 12.63 -10.47 -20.13
N TRP A 104 11.45 -10.07 -20.58
CA TRP A 104 10.92 -8.72 -20.34
C TRP A 104 10.26 -8.70 -18.96
N VAL A 105 11.08 -8.45 -17.94
CA VAL A 105 10.69 -8.62 -16.54
C VAL A 105 9.92 -7.43 -15.97
N VAL A 106 10.08 -6.23 -16.56
CA VAL A 106 9.30 -5.04 -16.20
C VAL A 106 8.86 -4.33 -17.48
N GLN A 107 7.55 -4.18 -17.68
CA GLN A 107 6.99 -3.57 -18.88
C GLN A 107 6.08 -2.40 -18.53
N ASN A 108 6.43 -1.20 -19.03
CA ASN A 108 5.71 0.05 -18.85
C ASN A 108 5.23 0.28 -17.42
N PHE A 109 6.06 -0.08 -16.46
CA PHE A 109 5.70 0.04 -15.06
C PHE A 109 6.00 1.44 -14.58
N SER A 110 5.31 1.88 -13.53
CA SER A 110 5.56 3.19 -12.96
C SER A 110 6.94 3.25 -12.32
N ALA A 111 7.70 4.31 -12.59
CA ALA A 111 9.03 4.55 -12.02
C ALA A 111 8.98 5.69 -11.01
N ARG A 112 9.80 5.63 -9.96
CA ARG A 112 10.03 6.74 -9.03
C ARG A 112 11.54 6.96 -8.94
N VAL A 113 12.04 7.88 -9.76
CA VAL A 113 13.48 8.17 -9.91
C VAL A 113 13.90 9.20 -8.87
N VAL A 114 14.26 8.73 -7.69
CA VAL A 114 14.69 9.55 -6.55
C VAL A 114 16.01 9.01 -6.00
N THR A 115 16.98 9.89 -5.81
CA THR A 115 18.32 9.56 -5.32
C THR A 115 18.24 8.93 -3.93
N GLY A 116 18.96 7.83 -3.75
CA GLY A 116 18.96 7.11 -2.47
C GLY A 116 17.69 6.31 -2.21
N GLU A 117 16.80 6.23 -3.21
CA GLU A 117 15.70 5.26 -3.24
C GLU A 117 15.97 4.32 -4.42
N GLY A 118 15.65 3.04 -4.28
CA GLY A 118 15.69 2.07 -5.36
C GLY A 118 14.30 1.50 -5.64
N ASN A 119 13.84 1.49 -6.89
CA ASN A 119 12.58 0.81 -7.18
C ASN A 119 12.78 -0.70 -7.22
N SER A 120 11.84 -1.41 -6.61
CA SER A 120 11.81 -2.87 -6.59
C SER A 120 10.58 -3.40 -7.32
N PHE A 121 10.81 -4.29 -8.28
CA PHE A 121 9.79 -4.84 -9.17
C PHE A 121 9.72 -6.35 -9.05
N GLY A 122 8.55 -6.88 -8.72
CA GLY A 122 8.31 -8.32 -8.73
C GLY A 122 8.16 -8.86 -10.16
N PHE A 123 8.74 -10.02 -10.45
CA PHE A 123 8.55 -10.72 -11.72
C PHE A 123 8.57 -12.23 -11.56
N ALA A 124 7.91 -12.95 -12.47
CA ALA A 124 7.89 -14.40 -12.44
C ALA A 124 9.27 -14.98 -12.80
N LEU A 125 9.77 -15.86 -11.94
CA LEU A 125 11.02 -16.59 -12.16
C LEU A 125 10.77 -18.11 -11.97
N PRO A 126 10.00 -18.76 -12.85
CA PRO A 126 9.80 -20.21 -12.80
C PRO A 126 11.06 -21.03 -13.08
N ASP A 127 12.10 -20.49 -13.72
CA ASP A 127 13.33 -21.24 -14.02
C ASP A 127 14.16 -21.53 -12.74
N PRO A 128 14.27 -22.78 -12.26
CA PRO A 128 15.14 -23.12 -11.14
C PRO A 128 16.64 -23.03 -11.51
N GLY A 129 16.97 -23.09 -12.80
CA GLY A 129 18.35 -23.01 -13.29
C GLY A 129 18.91 -21.58 -13.31
N ALA A 130 18.05 -20.56 -13.19
CA ALA A 130 18.47 -19.16 -13.22
C ALA A 130 19.40 -18.82 -12.06
N ASP A 131 19.15 -19.35 -10.86
CA ASP A 131 19.91 -19.06 -9.64
C ASP A 131 21.39 -19.47 -9.73
N MET A 132 21.72 -20.40 -10.64
CA MET A 132 23.08 -20.88 -10.86
C MET A 132 23.89 -20.00 -11.83
N ARG A 133 23.24 -19.03 -12.49
CA ARG A 133 23.86 -18.17 -13.49
C ARG A 133 24.38 -16.90 -12.83
N THR A 134 25.42 -16.34 -13.42
CA THR A 134 26.12 -15.14 -12.92
C THR A 134 26.39 -14.20 -14.06
N GLN A 135 26.48 -12.90 -13.80
CA GLN A 135 26.67 -11.87 -14.84
C GLN A 135 25.52 -11.88 -15.84
N LEU A 136 24.29 -11.82 -15.34
CA LEU A 136 23.08 -11.76 -16.15
C LEU A 136 22.99 -10.37 -16.79
N PRO A 137 23.06 -10.23 -18.13
CA PRO A 137 22.92 -8.94 -18.78
C PRO A 137 21.55 -8.33 -18.50
N VAL A 138 21.52 -7.05 -18.16
CA VAL A 138 20.31 -6.28 -17.90
C VAL A 138 20.35 -5.00 -18.74
N VAL A 139 19.24 -4.68 -19.39
CA VAL A 139 19.03 -3.38 -20.01
C VAL A 139 17.80 -2.73 -19.40
N ILE A 140 17.98 -1.51 -18.92
CA ILE A 140 16.96 -0.69 -18.29
C ILE A 140 16.70 0.51 -19.19
N ALA A 141 15.43 0.85 -19.40
CA ALA A 141 15.02 2.08 -20.06
C ALA A 141 14.04 2.85 -19.18
N LEU A 142 14.34 4.12 -18.94
CA LEU A 142 13.41 5.10 -18.38
C LEU A 142 12.79 5.92 -19.52
N SER A 143 11.49 6.18 -19.40
CA SER A 143 10.73 6.96 -20.39
C SER A 143 9.66 7.82 -19.75
N GLU A 144 9.36 8.95 -20.38
CA GLU A 144 8.24 9.83 -19.99
C GLU A 144 6.88 9.19 -20.32
N GLU A 145 6.82 8.39 -21.39
CA GLU A 145 5.59 7.74 -21.86
C GLU A 145 5.76 6.20 -21.96
N PRO A 146 4.66 5.43 -21.87
CA PRO A 146 4.67 4.00 -22.14
C PRO A 146 5.17 3.63 -23.54
N LEU A 147 5.98 2.58 -23.63
CA LEU A 147 6.51 2.04 -24.87
C LEU A 147 5.58 0.99 -25.44
N SER A 148 5.18 1.13 -26.71
CA SER A 148 4.34 0.13 -27.38
C SER A 148 5.07 -1.19 -27.65
N MET A 149 6.39 -1.13 -27.83
CA MET A 149 7.30 -2.26 -27.95
C MET A 149 8.74 -1.81 -27.66
N TRP A 150 9.52 -2.63 -26.97
CA TRP A 150 10.93 -2.35 -26.72
C TRP A 150 11.72 -3.67 -26.66
N ALA A 151 12.80 -3.74 -27.41
CA ALA A 151 13.66 -4.93 -27.52
C ALA A 151 15.06 -4.69 -26.93
N GLY A 152 15.18 -3.76 -25.97
CA GLY A 152 16.48 -3.35 -25.42
C GLY A 152 17.23 -2.32 -26.27
N GLU A 153 16.59 -1.76 -27.31
CA GLU A 153 17.22 -0.78 -28.21
C GLU A 153 17.22 0.64 -27.60
N THR A 154 18.31 1.39 -27.82
CA THR A 154 18.41 2.80 -27.38
C THR A 154 17.66 3.74 -28.32
N SER A 155 17.03 4.80 -27.80
CA SER A 155 16.46 5.88 -28.63
C SER A 155 16.68 7.26 -27.99
N GLU A 156 16.57 8.34 -28.76
CA GLU A 156 16.83 9.71 -28.27
C GLU A 156 15.90 10.16 -27.13
N ASN A 157 14.73 9.52 -26.98
CA ASN A 157 13.73 9.84 -25.95
C ASN A 157 13.75 8.85 -24.77
N LEU A 158 14.78 8.00 -24.68
CA LEU A 158 14.94 7.01 -23.62
C LEU A 158 16.28 7.24 -22.93
N GLU A 159 16.25 7.32 -21.61
CA GLU A 159 17.46 7.09 -20.84
C GLU A 159 17.65 5.57 -20.75
N THR A 160 18.73 5.07 -21.34
CA THR A 160 19.01 3.63 -21.35
C THR A 160 20.29 3.33 -20.60
N HIS A 161 20.26 2.27 -19.80
CA HIS A 161 21.41 1.79 -19.05
C HIS A 161 21.57 0.30 -19.23
N ALA A 162 22.77 -0.14 -19.59
CA ALA A 162 23.13 -1.54 -19.69
C ALA A 162 24.10 -1.89 -18.57
N THR A 163 23.79 -2.95 -17.84
CA THR A 163 24.59 -3.45 -16.73
C THR A 163 24.50 -4.97 -16.66
N ALA A 164 25.08 -5.58 -15.63
CA ALA A 164 24.93 -7.00 -15.35
C ALA A 164 24.64 -7.24 -13.87
N VAL A 165 23.63 -8.07 -13.61
CA VAL A 165 23.37 -8.60 -12.27
C VAL A 165 24.41 -9.68 -11.99
N THR A 166 25.19 -9.51 -10.93
CA THR A 166 26.33 -10.40 -10.64
C THR A 166 25.87 -11.83 -10.34
N ALA A 167 24.80 -11.99 -9.56
CA ALA A 167 24.14 -13.25 -9.26
C ALA A 167 22.71 -12.97 -8.78
N ILE A 168 21.84 -13.98 -8.84
CA ILE A 168 20.53 -13.95 -8.16
C ILE A 168 20.79 -14.30 -6.69
N GLU A 169 20.47 -13.35 -5.81
CA GLU A 169 20.56 -13.53 -4.37
C GLU A 169 19.35 -14.28 -3.84
N THR A 170 19.50 -14.96 -2.70
CA THR A 170 18.41 -15.69 -2.06
C THR A 170 18.03 -15.05 -0.73
N ASP A 171 16.74 -14.92 -0.47
CA ASP A 171 16.22 -14.38 0.78
C ASP A 171 15.32 -15.39 1.50
N GLU A 172 15.69 -15.83 2.71
CA GLU A 172 14.90 -16.79 3.49
C GLU A 172 13.81 -16.09 4.28
N ILE A 173 12.59 -16.06 3.73
CA ILE A 173 11.46 -15.34 4.32
C ILE A 173 10.81 -16.10 5.48
N SER A 174 11.04 -17.41 5.63
CA SER A 174 10.43 -18.21 6.72
C SER A 174 10.87 -17.82 8.13
N ARG A 175 11.93 -17.00 8.27
CA ARG A 175 12.38 -16.46 9.56
C ARG A 175 11.66 -15.16 9.95
N ARG A 176 11.01 -14.52 9.00
CA ARG A 176 10.31 -13.23 9.20
C ARG A 176 8.80 -13.41 9.20
N MET A 177 8.32 -14.50 8.60
CA MET A 177 6.90 -14.85 8.54
C MET A 177 6.67 -16.27 9.06
N VAL A 178 5.69 -16.41 9.94
CA VAL A 178 5.16 -17.72 10.33
C VAL A 178 3.89 -17.99 9.52
N LEU A 179 3.79 -19.18 8.95
CA LEU A 179 2.53 -19.64 8.36
C LEU A 179 1.49 -19.80 9.49
N ASP A 180 0.32 -19.17 9.41
CA ASP A 180 -0.82 -19.45 10.28
C ASP A 180 -1.47 -20.73 9.77
N PRO A 181 -1.26 -21.87 10.46
CA PRO A 181 -1.81 -23.13 10.02
C PRO A 181 -3.32 -23.24 10.29
N THR A 182 -3.89 -22.38 11.13
CA THR A 182 -5.32 -22.45 11.49
C THR A 182 -6.18 -21.44 10.73
N GLY A 183 -5.58 -20.41 10.13
CA GLY A 183 -6.29 -19.33 9.44
C GLY A 183 -7.15 -18.48 10.38
N GLU A 184 -6.97 -18.63 11.69
CA GLU A 184 -7.71 -17.92 12.74
C GLU A 184 -6.91 -16.73 13.31
N GLY A 185 -5.62 -16.63 12.99
CA GLY A 185 -4.73 -15.56 13.40
C GLY A 185 -4.69 -14.40 12.40
N ASP A 186 -4.48 -13.18 12.91
CA ASP A 186 -4.41 -11.97 12.09
C ASP A 186 -3.12 -11.81 11.27
N THR A 187 -2.12 -12.68 11.47
CA THR A 187 -0.72 -12.40 11.14
C THR A 187 0.11 -13.63 10.76
N GLY A 188 -0.50 -14.68 10.24
CA GLY A 188 0.28 -15.75 9.64
C GLY A 188 -0.34 -16.24 8.35
N PHE A 189 0.46 -16.96 7.59
CA PHE A 189 0.25 -17.31 6.19
C PHE A 189 -0.26 -18.76 6.01
N GLY A 190 -1.23 -19.07 5.17
CA GLY A 190 -1.69 -20.45 4.97
C GLY A 190 -0.66 -21.34 4.26
N SER A 191 -0.49 -22.61 4.68
CA SER A 191 0.28 -23.61 3.91
C SER A 191 -0.56 -24.14 2.74
N VAL A 192 -0.25 -23.77 1.49
CA VAL A 192 -1.04 -24.22 0.34
C VAL A 192 -0.13 -24.58 -0.85
N GLY A 193 -0.40 -25.74 -1.44
CA GLY A 193 0.34 -26.32 -2.55
C GLY A 193 0.26 -25.49 -3.83
N LEU A 194 1.23 -25.75 -4.72
CA LEU A 194 1.36 -25.14 -6.05
C LEU A 194 0.04 -25.27 -6.83
N ALA A 195 -0.72 -24.19 -6.91
CA ALA A 195 -1.85 -24.04 -7.82
C ALA A 195 -1.68 -22.73 -8.61
N GLN A 196 -2.17 -22.76 -9.85
CA GLN A 196 -1.92 -21.79 -10.92
C GLN A 196 -2.15 -20.33 -10.51
N ALA A 197 -1.38 -19.44 -11.15
CA ALA A 197 -1.54 -18.00 -11.11
C ALA A 197 -3.03 -17.62 -11.14
N ALA A 198 -3.47 -16.88 -10.11
CA ALA A 198 -4.81 -16.33 -10.06
C ALA A 198 -5.06 -15.56 -11.36
N THR A 199 -6.12 -15.93 -12.07
CA THR A 199 -6.50 -15.29 -13.33
C THR A 199 -6.74 -13.80 -13.12
N SER A 200 -6.62 -13.01 -14.20
CA SER A 200 -6.81 -11.56 -14.22
C SER A 200 -8.24 -11.08 -13.87
N GLU A 201 -9.11 -11.96 -13.36
CA GLU A 201 -10.54 -11.69 -13.11
C GLU A 201 -10.92 -11.70 -11.62
N ALA A 202 -9.98 -11.88 -10.68
CA ALA A 202 -10.34 -11.81 -9.26
C ALA A 202 -10.87 -10.40 -8.91
N PRO A 203 -11.96 -10.31 -8.12
CA PRO A 203 -12.66 -9.06 -7.87
C PRO A 203 -11.78 -8.03 -7.16
N HIS A 204 -12.08 -6.75 -7.40
CA HIS A 204 -11.38 -5.58 -6.83
C HIS A 204 -11.44 -5.47 -5.29
N ARG A 205 -12.30 -6.28 -4.66
CA ARG A 205 -12.42 -6.49 -3.21
C ARG A 205 -12.65 -7.99 -2.96
N PRO A 206 -12.25 -8.55 -1.81
CA PRO A 206 -12.66 -9.90 -1.46
C PRO A 206 -14.20 -9.94 -1.38
N PRO A 207 -14.86 -11.03 -1.81
CA PRO A 207 -16.29 -11.16 -1.58
C PRO A 207 -16.51 -11.17 -0.07
N SER A 208 -17.26 -10.18 0.45
CA SER A 208 -17.83 -10.35 1.77
C SER A 208 -18.77 -11.57 1.74
N SER A 209 -18.98 -12.23 2.88
CA SER A 209 -19.85 -13.42 2.95
C SER A 209 -21.31 -13.16 2.50
N SER A 210 -21.67 -11.92 2.15
CA SER A 210 -22.96 -11.48 1.61
C SER A 210 -22.91 -10.96 0.15
N ASP A 211 -21.74 -10.78 -0.48
CA ASP A 211 -21.60 -10.02 -1.74
C ASP A 211 -21.88 -10.80 -3.04
N ALA A 212 -22.50 -11.99 -2.99
CA ALA A 212 -22.64 -12.86 -4.16
C ALA A 212 -23.63 -12.38 -5.27
N THR A 213 -24.27 -11.20 -5.16
CA THR A 213 -25.33 -10.83 -6.13
C THR A 213 -25.36 -9.43 -6.74
N ASN A 214 -24.47 -8.49 -6.40
CA ASN A 214 -24.56 -7.12 -6.93
C ASN A 214 -23.35 -6.71 -7.77
N GLY A 215 -23.17 -7.36 -8.92
CA GLY A 215 -22.43 -6.79 -10.03
C GLY A 215 -23.30 -5.75 -10.74
N ALA A 216 -23.19 -4.48 -10.36
CA ALA A 216 -23.88 -3.38 -11.03
C ALA A 216 -22.88 -2.33 -11.52
N ASP A 217 -22.63 -2.40 -12.83
CA ASP A 217 -22.28 -1.33 -13.76
C ASP A 217 -22.23 0.09 -13.16
N GLY A 218 -21.03 0.53 -12.80
CA GLY A 218 -20.74 1.93 -12.52
C GLY A 218 -21.00 2.79 -13.77
N ALA A 219 -21.78 3.85 -13.61
CA ALA A 219 -22.02 4.84 -14.66
C ALA A 219 -20.69 5.37 -15.24
N PRO A 220 -20.61 5.64 -16.57
CA PRO A 220 -19.38 6.12 -17.17
C PRO A 220 -19.01 7.52 -16.64
N GLY A 221 -17.93 7.55 -15.85
CA GLY A 221 -16.80 8.45 -16.07
C GLY A 221 -16.85 9.83 -15.40
N GLU A 222 -16.86 9.89 -14.06
CA GLU A 222 -16.14 11.00 -13.42
C GLU A 222 -14.64 10.67 -13.49
N VAL A 223 -13.88 11.49 -14.22
CA VAL A 223 -12.43 11.37 -14.27
C VAL A 223 -11.91 11.67 -12.87
N LYS A 224 -11.51 10.64 -12.13
CA LYS A 224 -10.90 10.81 -10.81
C LYS A 224 -9.64 11.66 -10.97
N LYS A 225 -9.47 12.64 -10.07
CA LYS A 225 -8.33 13.56 -10.09
C LYS A 225 -7.01 12.80 -9.92
N GLU A 226 -6.02 13.14 -10.76
CA GLU A 226 -4.65 12.66 -10.60
C GLU A 226 -4.06 13.08 -9.24
N PHE A 227 -3.23 12.23 -8.67
CA PHE A 227 -2.42 12.55 -7.50
C PHE A 227 -1.03 11.95 -7.68
N ASN A 228 -0.03 12.65 -7.15
CA ASN A 228 1.35 12.20 -7.11
C ASN A 228 1.98 12.75 -5.84
N VAL A 229 2.05 11.92 -4.81
CA VAL A 229 2.59 12.29 -3.49
C VAL A 229 3.62 11.24 -3.06
N PHE A 230 4.74 11.72 -2.52
CA PHE A 230 5.85 10.88 -2.08
C PHE A 230 6.57 11.54 -0.90
N HIS A 231 6.98 10.73 0.07
CA HIS A 231 7.76 11.10 1.25
C HIS A 231 9.11 10.39 1.19
N GLY A 232 10.12 11.10 0.69
CA GLY A 232 11.50 10.60 0.71
C GLY A 232 12.08 10.57 2.12
N GLY A 233 13.03 9.67 2.35
CA GLY A 233 13.78 9.57 3.60
C GLY A 233 12.99 8.94 4.76
N VAL A 234 11.85 8.30 4.47
CA VAL A 234 11.20 7.40 5.43
C VAL A 234 12.12 6.20 5.64
N PRO A 235 12.43 5.78 6.88
CA PRO A 235 13.25 4.59 7.09
C PRO A 235 12.65 3.34 6.43
N ASP A 236 13.51 2.47 5.92
CA ASP A 236 13.14 1.16 5.36
C ASP A 236 13.77 0.06 6.21
N VAL A 237 13.12 -0.23 7.35
CA VAL A 237 13.63 -1.19 8.32
C VAL A 237 13.05 -2.58 8.04
N THR A 238 13.94 -3.53 7.77
CA THR A 238 13.56 -4.95 7.71
C THR A 238 13.11 -5.46 9.09
N GLN A 239 11.96 -6.12 9.12
CA GLN A 239 11.37 -6.67 10.35
C GLN A 239 12.12 -7.89 10.90
N ARG A 240 11.91 -8.13 12.19
CA ARG A 240 12.07 -9.47 12.79
C ARG A 240 10.79 -10.30 12.62
N GLU A 241 10.83 -11.54 13.09
CA GLU A 241 9.69 -12.47 13.07
C GLU A 241 8.39 -11.79 13.53
N ASN A 242 7.38 -11.74 12.65
CA ASN A 242 6.05 -11.18 12.90
C ASN A 242 6.04 -9.75 13.47
N GLU A 243 7.05 -8.93 13.16
CA GLU A 243 7.23 -7.56 13.69
C GLU A 243 6.66 -6.47 12.75
N CYS A 244 5.97 -6.84 11.67
CA CYS A 244 5.49 -5.93 10.62
C CYS A 244 4.82 -4.66 11.14
N VAL A 245 3.96 -4.83 12.13
CA VAL A 245 3.17 -3.76 12.73
C VAL A 245 4.05 -2.73 13.46
N PRO A 246 4.81 -3.09 14.53
CA PRO A 246 5.71 -2.13 15.19
C PRO A 246 6.86 -1.65 14.30
N THR A 247 7.33 -2.43 13.32
CA THR A 247 8.35 -1.97 12.37
C THR A 247 7.80 -0.87 11.46
N SER A 248 6.63 -1.06 10.86
CA SER A 248 6.00 -0.03 9.99
C SER A 248 5.72 1.25 10.77
N THR A 249 5.17 1.14 11.97
CA THR A 249 4.94 2.31 12.84
C THR A 249 6.25 3.00 13.23
N ALA A 250 7.33 2.26 13.46
CA ALA A 250 8.61 2.88 13.77
C ALA A 250 9.16 3.66 12.57
N ASN A 251 9.02 3.17 11.33
CA ASN A 251 9.40 3.92 10.13
C ASN A 251 8.64 5.26 10.09
N SER A 252 7.32 5.22 10.23
CA SER A 252 6.45 6.40 10.21
C SER A 252 6.79 7.40 11.31
N LEU A 253 6.92 6.94 12.57
CA LEU A 253 7.27 7.81 13.70
C LEU A 253 8.64 8.44 13.55
N MET A 254 9.64 7.72 13.06
CA MET A 254 10.99 8.25 12.86
C MET A 254 11.01 9.35 11.79
N TRP A 255 10.27 9.16 10.69
CA TRP A 255 10.14 10.18 9.66
C TRP A 255 9.39 11.41 10.16
N LEU A 256 8.24 11.23 10.81
CA LEU A 256 7.46 12.32 11.40
C LEU A 256 8.27 13.09 12.45
N ALA A 257 9.08 12.40 13.26
CA ALA A 257 9.90 13.02 14.28
C ALA A 257 10.99 13.93 13.72
N GLU A 258 11.59 13.54 12.59
CA GLU A 258 12.52 14.39 11.86
C GLU A 258 11.78 15.58 11.23
N LYS A 259 10.68 15.31 10.52
CA LYS A 259 9.89 16.32 9.80
C LYS A 259 9.30 17.41 10.71
N TYR A 260 8.78 17.02 11.86
CA TYR A 260 8.11 17.91 12.81
C TYR A 260 8.95 18.19 14.06
N ASN A 261 10.24 17.86 14.04
CA ASN A 261 11.24 18.19 15.06
C ASN A 261 10.83 17.76 16.49
N PHE A 262 10.47 16.48 16.64
CA PHE A 262 10.18 15.87 17.96
C PHE A 262 11.02 14.61 18.23
N LYS A 263 12.15 14.45 17.53
CA LYS A 263 13.09 13.32 17.69
C LYS A 263 13.61 13.14 19.11
N ASP A 264 13.71 14.22 19.88
CA ASP A 264 14.10 14.21 21.29
C ASP A 264 13.10 13.50 22.20
N LYS A 265 11.87 13.29 21.72
CA LYS A 265 10.81 12.55 22.43
C LYS A 265 10.81 11.05 22.11
N LEU A 266 11.55 10.59 21.10
CA LEU A 266 11.61 9.17 20.76
C LEU A 266 12.73 8.45 21.52
N PRO A 267 12.54 7.16 21.86
CA PRO A 267 13.58 6.38 22.50
C PRO A 267 14.68 6.03 21.50
N GLY A 268 15.80 6.74 21.56
CA GLY A 268 17.05 6.33 20.91
C GLY A 268 16.96 6.15 19.39
N ASP A 269 17.32 4.95 18.91
CA ASP A 269 17.28 4.58 17.50
C ASP A 269 15.98 3.81 17.14
N VAL A 270 15.81 3.50 15.85
CA VAL A 270 14.61 2.82 15.36
C VAL A 270 14.36 1.46 16.03
N GLN A 271 15.41 0.75 16.46
CA GLN A 271 15.26 -0.55 17.13
C GLN A 271 14.75 -0.38 18.57
N ALA A 272 15.13 0.70 19.25
CA ALA A 272 14.57 1.07 20.55
C ALA A 272 13.10 1.50 20.43
N VAL A 273 12.74 2.27 19.40
CA VAL A 273 11.33 2.60 19.08
C VAL A 273 10.50 1.32 18.87
N ILE A 274 10.96 0.40 18.02
CA ILE A 274 10.30 -0.89 17.78
C ILE A 274 10.13 -1.69 19.09
N ALA A 275 11.16 -1.74 19.94
CA ALA A 275 11.11 -2.50 21.18
C ALA A 275 10.03 -1.97 22.14
N GLU A 276 9.87 -0.66 22.23
CA GLU A 276 8.83 -0.03 23.05
C GLU A 276 7.43 -0.16 22.43
N LEU A 277 7.30 -0.02 21.10
CA LEU A 277 6.04 -0.24 20.40
C LEU A 277 5.52 -1.67 20.57
N LYS A 278 6.41 -2.67 20.58
CA LYS A 278 6.03 -4.06 20.86
C LYS A 278 5.35 -4.23 22.21
N GLU A 279 5.83 -3.53 23.23
CA GLU A 279 5.22 -3.57 24.57
C GLU A 279 3.83 -2.94 24.53
N ASP A 280 3.69 -1.74 23.97
CA ASP A 280 2.42 -0.99 23.94
C ASP A 280 1.36 -1.69 23.07
N MET A 281 1.77 -2.24 21.92
CA MET A 281 0.90 -2.97 20.99
C MET A 281 0.68 -4.44 21.39
N LYS A 282 1.19 -4.86 22.55
CA LYS A 282 1.09 -6.25 23.06
C LYS A 282 1.50 -7.29 22.02
N TRP A 283 2.58 -7.00 21.29
CA TRP A 283 3.14 -7.88 20.28
C TRP A 283 3.50 -9.24 20.88
N GLN A 284 3.23 -10.31 20.13
CA GLN A 284 3.62 -11.67 20.49
C GLN A 284 4.44 -12.28 19.37
N ALA A 285 5.52 -12.99 19.71
CA ALA A 285 6.39 -13.62 18.72
C ALA A 285 5.63 -14.56 17.77
N ALA A 286 4.66 -15.32 18.29
CA ALA A 286 3.92 -16.30 17.50
C ALA A 286 2.83 -15.70 16.59
N SER A 287 2.31 -14.52 16.91
CA SER A 287 1.10 -13.97 16.28
C SER A 287 1.16 -12.47 16.01
N GLY A 288 2.34 -11.85 16.06
CA GLY A 288 2.51 -10.42 15.86
C GLY A 288 1.60 -9.56 16.75
N VAL A 289 1.04 -8.50 16.16
CA VAL A 289 0.03 -7.65 16.79
C VAL A 289 -1.34 -7.95 16.18
N THR A 290 -2.33 -8.22 17.02
CA THR A 290 -3.74 -8.30 16.59
C THR A 290 -4.23 -6.89 16.25
N THR A 291 -4.30 -6.58 14.95
CA THR A 291 -4.44 -5.19 14.46
C THR A 291 -5.70 -4.50 14.95
N ASP A 292 -6.82 -5.22 15.04
CA ASP A 292 -8.09 -4.60 15.42
C ASP A 292 -8.21 -4.33 16.93
N LEU A 293 -7.40 -4.99 17.76
CA LEU A 293 -7.51 -4.91 19.23
C LEU A 293 -6.37 -4.14 19.89
N ASN A 294 -5.14 -4.32 19.41
CA ASN A 294 -3.95 -3.82 20.12
C ASN A 294 -3.15 -2.79 19.34
N PHE A 295 -3.36 -2.66 18.03
CA PHE A 295 -2.59 -1.71 17.24
C PHE A 295 -2.92 -0.26 17.61
N PHE A 296 -4.16 0.17 17.37
CA PHE A 296 -4.58 1.53 17.60
C PHE A 296 -4.41 1.94 19.08
N PRO A 297 -4.86 1.14 20.07
CA PRO A 297 -4.62 1.46 21.48
C PRO A 297 -3.14 1.47 21.87
N GLY A 298 -2.31 0.62 21.24
CA GLY A 298 -0.87 0.60 21.48
C GLY A 298 -0.18 1.87 20.97
N LYS A 299 -0.58 2.36 19.79
CA LYS A 299 -0.07 3.63 19.26
C LYS A 299 -0.45 4.81 20.13
N ASP A 300 -1.71 4.88 20.55
CA ASP A 300 -2.17 5.95 21.44
C ASP A 300 -1.44 5.91 22.79
N ALA A 301 -1.18 4.71 23.32
CA ALA A 301 -0.37 4.53 24.52
C ALA A 301 1.07 5.04 24.32
N PHE A 302 1.70 4.72 23.18
CA PHE A 302 3.04 5.18 22.84
C PHE A 302 3.11 6.71 22.70
N VAL A 303 2.19 7.29 21.91
CA VAL A 303 2.03 8.74 21.71
C VAL A 303 1.87 9.45 23.04
N LYS A 304 0.99 8.95 23.92
CA LYS A 304 0.74 9.52 25.25
C LYS A 304 1.94 9.39 26.17
N ARG A 305 2.60 8.23 26.20
CA ARG A 305 3.78 7.96 27.05
C ARG A 305 4.94 8.89 26.71
N HIS A 306 5.16 9.16 25.43
CA HIS A 306 6.24 10.03 24.94
C HIS A 306 5.82 11.48 24.70
N ASN A 307 4.56 11.84 25.01
CA ASN A 307 4.00 13.17 24.78
C ASN A 307 4.24 13.66 23.33
N LEU A 308 4.03 12.76 22.37
CA LEU A 308 4.22 13.06 20.95
C LEU A 308 3.11 14.01 20.48
N PRO A 309 3.43 15.00 19.63
CA PRO A 309 2.43 15.94 19.11
C PRO A 309 1.65 15.30 17.95
N LEU A 310 1.15 14.09 18.14
CA LEU A 310 0.51 13.28 17.10
C LEU A 310 -0.88 12.81 17.54
N VAL A 311 -1.75 12.55 16.57
CA VAL A 311 -2.98 11.77 16.73
C VAL A 311 -2.97 10.64 15.72
N THR A 312 -3.46 9.48 16.12
CA THR A 312 -3.72 8.36 15.20
C THR A 312 -5.19 8.42 14.76
N HIS A 313 -5.49 8.16 13.49
CA HIS A 313 -6.87 7.97 13.02
C HIS A 313 -6.94 6.99 11.85
N TRP A 314 -8.13 6.41 11.64
CA TRP A 314 -8.38 5.56 10.49
C TRP A 314 -8.51 6.40 9.22
N VAL A 315 -7.81 6.01 8.15
CA VAL A 315 -7.94 6.64 6.82
C VAL A 315 -9.32 6.36 6.21
N SER A 316 -9.90 5.20 6.53
CA SER A 316 -11.29 4.85 6.22
C SER A 316 -11.95 4.07 7.35
N GLU A 317 -13.23 4.34 7.58
CA GLU A 317 -14.06 3.58 8.53
C GLU A 317 -14.37 2.16 8.02
N THR A 318 -14.39 1.98 6.71
CA THR A 318 -14.81 0.74 6.04
C THR A 318 -13.59 -0.10 5.67
N GLN A 319 -13.66 -1.41 5.96
CA GLN A 319 -12.68 -2.36 5.43
C GLN A 319 -12.85 -2.51 3.92
N PHE A 320 -11.76 -2.67 3.17
CA PHE A 320 -11.76 -2.83 1.72
C PHE A 320 -12.49 -1.69 0.99
N ASP A 321 -12.23 -0.46 1.44
CA ASP A 321 -12.75 0.74 0.80
C ASP A 321 -12.17 0.92 -0.62
N LEU A 322 -13.03 0.92 -1.63
CA LEU A 322 -12.61 1.08 -3.04
C LEU A 322 -12.02 2.47 -3.34
N GLU A 323 -12.19 3.44 -2.45
CA GLU A 323 -11.57 4.76 -2.53
C GLU A 323 -10.34 4.90 -1.62
N ILE A 324 -9.86 3.79 -1.03
CA ILE A 324 -8.76 3.84 -0.05
C ILE A 324 -7.51 4.54 -0.59
N MET A 325 -7.18 4.37 -1.87
CA MET A 325 -6.01 5.03 -2.47
C MET A 325 -6.16 6.55 -2.58
N ASP A 326 -7.36 7.05 -2.89
CA ASP A 326 -7.63 8.50 -2.91
C ASP A 326 -7.49 9.10 -1.50
N LYS A 327 -7.91 8.34 -0.48
CA LYS A 327 -7.83 8.72 0.93
C LYS A 327 -6.40 8.66 1.48
N ILE A 328 -5.65 7.59 1.17
CA ILE A 328 -4.21 7.48 1.48
C ILE A 328 -3.46 8.67 0.89
N ALA A 329 -3.66 8.96 -0.40
CA ALA A 329 -3.00 10.09 -1.05
C ALA A 329 -3.34 11.44 -0.36
N THR A 330 -4.58 11.59 0.10
CA THR A 330 -5.03 12.79 0.82
C THR A 330 -4.32 12.96 2.16
N GLU A 331 -4.15 11.89 2.95
CA GLU A 331 -3.40 11.98 4.22
C GLU A 331 -1.91 12.27 3.98
N LEU A 332 -1.29 11.58 3.00
CA LEU A 332 0.10 11.86 2.64
C LEU A 332 0.31 13.31 2.18
N GLN A 333 -0.65 13.90 1.45
CA GLN A 333 -0.60 15.30 1.01
C GLN A 333 -0.69 16.31 2.17
N LYS A 334 -1.37 15.95 3.27
CA LYS A 334 -1.37 16.75 4.51
C LYS A 334 -0.03 16.66 5.25
N GLY A 335 0.93 15.90 4.73
CA GLY A 335 2.23 15.69 5.34
C GLY A 335 2.21 14.72 6.51
N GLN A 336 1.16 13.92 6.65
CA GLN A 336 1.05 12.83 7.61
C GLN A 336 1.75 11.60 7.07
N ASP A 337 1.98 10.60 7.91
CA ASP A 337 2.44 9.28 7.47
C ASP A 337 1.25 8.31 7.48
N VAL A 338 1.32 7.24 6.71
CA VAL A 338 0.24 6.26 6.56
C VAL A 338 0.79 4.85 6.60
N GLU A 339 0.19 4.00 7.42
CA GLU A 339 0.43 2.56 7.38
C GLU A 339 -0.76 1.85 6.73
N VAL A 340 -0.46 0.83 5.94
CA VAL A 340 -1.45 0.08 5.17
C VAL A 340 -1.49 -1.36 5.67
N SER A 341 -2.67 -1.77 6.14
CA SER A 341 -2.94 -3.16 6.50
C SER A 341 -3.31 -3.93 5.25
N LEU A 342 -2.49 -4.93 4.93
CA LEU A 342 -2.71 -5.88 3.85
C LEU A 342 -3.37 -7.14 4.40
N GLU A 343 -4.31 -7.70 3.65
CA GLU A 343 -4.89 -9.00 3.89
C GLU A 343 -4.49 -9.96 2.77
N TYR A 344 -4.03 -11.14 3.16
CA TYR A 344 -3.76 -12.24 2.25
C TYR A 344 -4.95 -13.17 2.24
N GLY A 345 -5.30 -13.67 1.05
CA GLY A 345 -6.30 -14.71 0.93
C GLY A 345 -6.11 -15.56 -0.32
N GLN A 346 -7.02 -16.50 -0.53
CA GLN A 346 -7.03 -17.40 -1.67
C GLN A 346 -8.46 -17.76 -2.03
N TYR A 347 -8.68 -18.17 -3.28
CA TYR A 347 -9.94 -18.75 -3.72
C TYR A 347 -9.80 -20.25 -3.83
N ASP A 348 -10.74 -21.00 -3.26
CA ASP A 348 -10.81 -22.45 -3.48
C ASP A 348 -11.35 -22.79 -4.88
N ALA A 349 -11.45 -24.09 -5.20
CA ALA A 349 -11.92 -24.55 -6.50
C ALA A 349 -13.38 -24.16 -6.79
N GLU A 350 -14.15 -23.87 -5.74
CA GLU A 350 -15.53 -23.41 -5.78
C GLU A 350 -15.64 -21.87 -5.84
N GLY A 351 -14.51 -21.17 -5.84
CA GLY A 351 -14.44 -19.70 -5.89
C GLY A 351 -14.79 -19.03 -4.55
N GLN A 352 -14.76 -19.75 -3.43
CA GLN A 352 -14.91 -19.16 -2.10
C GLN A 352 -13.60 -18.55 -1.63
N TYR A 353 -13.67 -17.34 -1.09
CA TYR A 353 -12.53 -16.64 -0.52
C TYR A 353 -12.22 -17.15 0.88
N HIS A 354 -10.95 -17.46 1.11
CA HIS A 354 -10.41 -17.83 2.41
C HIS A 354 -9.28 -16.88 2.75
N ARG A 355 -9.42 -16.17 3.87
CA ARG A 355 -8.32 -15.39 4.42
C ARG A 355 -7.20 -16.34 4.84
N THR A 356 -5.97 -15.99 4.47
CA THR A 356 -4.78 -16.77 4.76
C THR A 356 -3.74 -16.00 5.54
N GLY A 357 -3.95 -14.71 5.83
CA GLY A 357 -3.06 -13.93 6.70
C GLY A 357 -3.24 -12.41 6.60
N GLY A 358 -2.28 -11.70 7.17
CA GLY A 358 -2.22 -10.24 7.10
C GLY A 358 -0.82 -9.70 7.32
N HIS A 359 -0.63 -8.44 6.94
CA HIS A 359 0.65 -7.73 7.03
C HIS A 359 0.42 -6.23 7.18
N MET A 360 1.45 -5.50 7.61
CA MET A 360 1.44 -4.05 7.72
C MET A 360 2.68 -3.50 7.03
N VAL A 361 2.48 -2.45 6.23
CA VAL A 361 3.54 -1.77 5.48
C VAL A 361 3.43 -0.27 5.67
N THR A 362 4.52 0.46 5.47
CA THR A 362 4.52 1.93 5.49
C THR A 362 4.28 2.45 4.08
N ALA A 363 3.22 3.24 3.87
CA ALA A 363 2.98 3.89 2.58
C ALA A 363 3.77 5.19 2.50
N VAL A 364 4.80 5.18 1.66
CA VAL A 364 5.68 6.34 1.45
C VAL A 364 5.26 7.16 0.23
N GLY A 365 4.38 6.63 -0.61
CA GLY A 365 3.82 7.37 -1.73
C GLY A 365 2.55 6.77 -2.30
N ALA A 366 1.84 7.60 -3.06
CA ALA A 366 0.66 7.20 -3.80
C ALA A 366 0.60 7.98 -5.12
N ARG A 367 0.25 7.29 -6.20
CA ARG A 367 0.18 7.90 -7.53
C ARG A 367 -1.01 7.40 -8.34
N ARG A 368 -1.68 8.31 -9.03
CA ARG A 368 -2.66 8.04 -10.08
C ARG A 368 -2.17 8.68 -11.37
N MET A 369 -1.87 7.85 -12.35
CA MET A 369 -1.39 8.26 -13.67
C MET A 369 -2.56 8.78 -14.52
N GLY A 370 -2.27 9.58 -15.55
CA GLY A 370 -3.30 10.14 -16.44
C GLY A 370 -4.06 9.10 -17.27
N ASN A 371 -3.54 7.88 -17.37
CA ASN A 371 -4.24 6.73 -17.97
C ASN A 371 -5.23 6.05 -16.99
N GLY A 372 -5.28 6.48 -15.73
CA GLY A 372 -6.14 5.95 -14.67
C GLY A 372 -5.48 4.92 -13.75
N ASP A 373 -4.29 4.40 -14.10
CA ASP A 373 -3.57 3.44 -13.27
C ASP A 373 -3.23 4.04 -11.90
N VAL A 374 -3.38 3.24 -10.85
CA VAL A 374 -3.08 3.63 -9.47
C VAL A 374 -1.93 2.79 -8.95
N TYR A 375 -1.00 3.44 -8.25
CA TYR A 375 0.17 2.83 -7.65
C TYR A 375 0.27 3.22 -6.18
N LEU A 376 0.60 2.24 -5.36
CA LEU A 376 1.02 2.40 -3.97
C LEU A 376 2.53 2.18 -3.90
N GLU A 377 3.21 3.09 -3.24
CA GLU A 377 4.65 3.07 -2.99
C GLU A 377 4.87 2.81 -1.51
N ILE A 378 5.55 1.72 -1.16
CA ILE A 378 5.69 1.26 0.22
C ILE A 378 7.13 0.96 0.59
N HIS A 379 7.44 1.13 1.88
CA HIS A 379 8.51 0.41 2.55
C HIS A 379 7.88 -0.78 3.25
N ASP A 380 8.16 -1.97 2.72
CA ASP A 380 7.62 -3.22 3.23
C ASP A 380 8.65 -3.85 4.19
N PRO A 381 8.32 -4.05 5.48
CA PRO A 381 9.26 -4.66 6.42
C PRO A 381 9.71 -6.09 6.05
N LEU A 382 9.03 -6.79 5.14
CA LEU A 382 9.45 -8.08 4.58
C LEU A 382 10.54 -7.95 3.51
N SER A 383 10.78 -6.74 3.02
CA SER A 383 11.81 -6.43 2.04
C SER A 383 13.18 -6.40 2.69
N PRO A 384 14.16 -7.19 2.21
CA PRO A 384 15.50 -7.18 2.76
C PRO A 384 16.30 -5.96 2.27
N GLY A 385 16.92 -5.24 3.20
CA GLY A 385 17.84 -4.14 2.86
C GLY A 385 17.21 -2.76 2.99
N PRO A 386 18.01 -1.71 3.20
CA PRO A 386 17.53 -0.34 3.23
C PRO A 386 17.30 0.18 1.81
N GLU A 387 16.46 1.22 1.68
CA GLU A 387 16.27 2.01 0.46
C GLU A 387 15.59 1.23 -0.70
N LEU A 388 14.80 0.21 -0.39
CA LEU A 388 14.00 -0.52 -1.38
C LEU A 388 12.56 0.00 -1.38
N LEU A 389 12.30 0.88 -2.33
CA LEU A 389 10.96 1.36 -2.62
C LEU A 389 10.17 0.32 -3.42
N ASP A 390 9.19 -0.28 -2.77
CA ASP A 390 8.30 -1.26 -3.41
C ASP A 390 7.11 -0.56 -4.06
N LEU A 391 6.94 -0.77 -5.37
CA LEU A 391 5.83 -0.22 -6.13
C LEU A 391 4.85 -1.33 -6.51
N TYR A 392 3.59 -1.14 -6.16
CA TYR A 392 2.51 -2.03 -6.55
C TYR A 392 1.41 -1.28 -7.27
N ARG A 393 0.95 -1.83 -8.40
CA ARG A 393 -0.28 -1.38 -9.03
C ARG A 393 -1.46 -1.81 -8.16
N ILE A 394 -2.41 -0.91 -7.97
CA ILE A 394 -3.61 -1.13 -7.18
C ILE A 394 -4.84 -1.12 -8.08
N ASP A 395 -5.70 -2.13 -7.90
CA ASP A 395 -6.95 -2.28 -8.62
C ASP A 395 -8.13 -2.39 -7.63
N GLY A 396 -8.78 -1.24 -7.39
CA GLY A 396 -9.68 -1.04 -6.25
C GLY A 396 -8.93 -1.17 -4.94
N THR A 397 -9.07 -2.30 -4.25
CA THR A 397 -8.29 -2.64 -3.05
C THR A 397 -7.25 -3.71 -3.32
N ARG A 398 -7.28 -4.37 -4.48
CA ARG A 398 -6.37 -5.46 -4.79
C ARG A 398 -4.97 -4.91 -5.05
N VAL A 399 -3.98 -5.46 -4.35
CA VAL A 399 -2.56 -5.23 -4.62
C VAL A 399 -2.13 -6.24 -5.68
N ILE A 400 -1.80 -5.75 -6.87
CA ILE A 400 -1.45 -6.61 -8.01
C ILE A 400 -0.02 -7.14 -7.84
N ASP A 401 0.13 -8.46 -7.97
CA ASP A 401 1.41 -9.18 -7.95
C ASP A 401 2.27 -8.88 -6.70
N TYR A 402 1.61 -8.75 -5.55
CA TYR A 402 2.29 -8.57 -4.28
C TYR A 402 3.22 -9.75 -3.99
N ARG A 403 4.53 -9.50 -3.87
CA ARG A 403 5.53 -10.56 -4.02
C ARG A 403 5.61 -11.55 -2.86
N TYR A 404 5.19 -11.12 -1.68
CA TYR A 404 5.12 -11.98 -0.50
C TYR A 404 3.78 -12.68 -0.39
N GLN A 405 2.94 -12.69 -1.44
CA GLN A 405 1.72 -13.49 -1.46
C GLN A 405 2.03 -14.99 -1.42
N ALA A 406 1.18 -15.78 -0.76
CA ALA A 406 1.31 -17.23 -0.78
C ALA A 406 1.21 -17.71 -2.23
N ARG A 407 1.84 -18.84 -2.57
CA ARG A 407 2.08 -19.35 -3.93
C ARG A 407 0.83 -19.48 -4.86
N ALA A 408 -0.37 -19.08 -4.43
CA ALA A 408 -1.59 -18.95 -5.23
C ALA A 408 -2.58 -17.88 -4.69
N GLY A 409 -2.12 -16.93 -3.88
CA GLY A 409 -2.97 -16.00 -3.13
C GLY A 409 -3.30 -14.70 -3.87
N VAL A 410 -4.27 -13.98 -3.32
CA VAL A 410 -4.58 -12.58 -3.62
C VAL A 410 -4.24 -11.72 -2.41
N THR A 411 -3.86 -10.47 -2.64
CA THR A 411 -3.58 -9.49 -1.59
C THR A 411 -4.51 -8.29 -1.74
N TYR A 412 -5.08 -7.83 -0.63
CA TYR A 412 -5.97 -6.68 -0.59
C TYR A 412 -5.51 -5.67 0.45
N ILE A 413 -5.70 -4.38 0.16
CA ILE A 413 -5.68 -3.31 1.15
C ILE A 413 -6.95 -3.45 1.99
N ARG A 414 -6.79 -3.92 3.23
CA ARG A 414 -7.89 -4.10 4.18
C ARG A 414 -8.28 -2.78 4.81
N LYS A 415 -7.29 -2.04 5.31
CA LYS A 415 -7.45 -0.71 5.95
C LYS A 415 -6.16 0.10 5.82
N ALA A 416 -6.24 1.39 6.08
CA ALA A 416 -5.08 2.25 6.29
C ALA A 416 -5.30 3.15 7.51
N ILE A 417 -4.20 3.55 8.13
CA ILE A 417 -4.14 4.32 9.37
C ILE A 417 -3.15 5.45 9.16
N ALA A 418 -3.46 6.64 9.66
CA ALA A 418 -2.59 7.79 9.53
C ALA A 418 -2.19 8.33 10.91
N GLU A 419 -0.96 8.82 11.01
CA GLU A 419 -0.49 9.63 12.12
C GLU A 419 -0.41 11.09 11.69
N SER A 420 -1.32 11.88 12.26
CA SER A 420 -1.39 13.31 12.02
C SER A 420 -0.57 14.07 13.06
N PRO A 421 0.20 15.10 12.69
CA PRO A 421 0.57 16.11 13.67
C PRO A 421 -0.70 16.75 14.23
N ILE A 422 -0.77 16.89 15.55
CA ILE A 422 -1.72 17.82 16.16
C ILE A 422 -1.30 19.19 15.64
N GLU A 423 -2.18 19.91 14.95
CA GLU A 423 -1.93 21.32 14.63
C GLU A 423 -1.62 22.01 15.96
N GLN A 424 -0.35 22.32 16.20
CA GLN A 424 -0.01 23.15 17.34
C GLN A 424 -0.71 24.47 17.09
N PRO A 425 -1.49 25.00 18.05
CA PRO A 425 -2.01 26.33 17.92
C PRO A 425 -0.82 27.21 17.59
N VAL A 426 -0.85 27.91 16.45
CA VAL A 426 0.20 28.85 16.10
C VAL A 426 0.28 29.79 17.29
N VAL A 427 1.32 29.63 18.10
CA VAL A 427 1.60 30.56 19.19
C VAL A 427 1.88 31.85 18.46
N GLU A 428 0.87 32.72 18.35
CA GLU A 428 1.07 34.05 17.81
C GLU A 428 2.17 34.65 18.68
N GLU A 429 3.38 34.77 18.11
CA GLU A 429 4.43 35.54 18.76
C GLU A 429 3.78 36.85 19.20
N PRO A 430 3.98 37.31 20.45
CA PRO A 430 3.32 38.49 20.96
C PRO A 430 3.53 39.61 19.97
N ARG A 431 2.48 39.92 19.19
CA ARG A 431 2.55 40.94 18.16
C ARG A 431 3.00 42.19 18.88
N THR A 432 4.15 42.73 18.47
CA THR A 432 4.62 44.02 18.96
C THR A 432 3.41 44.97 18.92
N PRO A 433 3.03 45.61 20.04
CA PRO A 433 1.81 46.40 20.08
C PRO A 433 1.80 47.35 18.91
N ILE A 434 0.84 47.15 18.00
CA ILE A 434 0.60 48.05 16.88
C ILE A 434 0.38 49.42 17.51
N ASP A 435 1.25 50.38 17.19
CA ASP A 435 1.16 51.71 17.77
C ASP A 435 -0.19 52.37 17.43
N ALA A 436 -0.58 53.34 18.25
CA ALA A 436 -1.86 54.02 18.08
C ALA A 436 -2.01 54.69 16.70
N ALA A 437 -0.91 55.02 16.03
CA ALA A 437 -0.90 55.64 14.70
C ALA A 437 -1.31 54.63 13.61
N THR A 438 -0.84 53.39 13.71
CA THR A 438 -1.17 52.31 12.76
C THR A 438 -2.60 51.81 12.95
N LYS A 439 -3.13 51.80 14.19
CA LYS A 439 -4.56 51.54 14.45
C LYS A 439 -5.50 52.59 13.84
N GLN A 440 -5.06 53.85 13.78
CA GLN A 440 -5.85 54.93 13.17
C GLN A 440 -5.86 54.84 11.64
N ALA A 441 -4.77 54.39 11.01
CA ALA A 441 -4.71 54.17 9.58
C ALA A 441 -5.61 53.01 9.08
N ILE A 442 -5.79 51.96 9.90
CA ILE A 442 -6.62 50.79 9.54
C ILE A 442 -8.12 51.06 9.79
N GLY A 443 -8.45 51.95 10.73
CA GLY A 443 -9.84 52.29 11.06
C GLY A 443 -10.57 53.11 9.99
N ASP A 444 -9.85 53.86 9.16
CA ASP A 444 -10.43 54.77 8.16
C ASP A 444 -10.80 54.07 6.83
N GLU A 445 -10.47 52.78 6.65
CA GLU A 445 -10.69 52.04 5.39
C GLU A 445 -11.84 50.99 5.45
N LEU A 446 -12.48 50.79 6.62
CA LEU A 446 -13.49 49.74 6.84
C LEU A 446 -14.89 50.25 7.20
N THR A 447 -15.35 51.34 6.58
CA THR A 447 -16.75 51.82 6.70
C THR A 447 -17.64 51.39 5.52
N GLY A 448 -17.41 50.20 4.96
CA GLY A 448 -18.31 49.58 3.97
C GLY A 448 -19.38 48.75 4.67
N GLU A 449 -20.65 48.97 4.32
CA GLU A 449 -21.85 48.33 4.88
C GLU A 449 -21.76 46.80 4.92
N ALA A 450 -22.07 46.22 6.09
CA ALA A 450 -22.17 44.77 6.27
C ALA A 450 -23.45 44.23 5.62
N GLU A 451 -23.32 43.47 4.53
CA GLU A 451 -24.39 42.63 4.00
C GLU A 451 -24.54 41.35 4.84
N THR A 452 -25.72 41.20 5.44
CA THR A 452 -26.18 39.96 6.09
C THR A 452 -26.31 38.86 5.03
N THR A 453 -25.36 37.92 5.01
CA THR A 453 -25.44 36.73 4.15
C THR A 453 -26.13 35.59 4.91
N THR A 454 -27.33 35.23 4.44
CA THR A 454 -28.09 34.06 4.90
C THR A 454 -27.37 32.78 4.47
N ILE A 455 -26.85 32.00 5.42
CA ILE A 455 -26.27 30.69 5.15
C ILE A 455 -27.42 29.72 4.80
N LYS A 456 -27.41 29.23 3.55
CA LYS A 456 -28.24 28.09 3.11
C LYS A 456 -27.65 26.81 3.69
N THR A 457 -28.49 26.03 4.36
CA THR A 457 -28.19 24.68 4.84
C THR A 457 -27.83 23.76 3.68
N VAL A 458 -26.58 23.31 3.64
CA VAL A 458 -26.11 22.19 2.81
C VAL A 458 -26.14 20.93 3.67
N GLN A 459 -26.78 19.87 3.16
CA GLN A 459 -26.82 18.53 3.76
C GLN A 459 -25.41 17.91 3.75
N PRO A 460 -24.87 17.38 4.86
CA PRO A 460 -23.67 16.57 4.81
C PRO A 460 -23.97 15.06 4.96
N LYS A 461 -23.64 14.30 3.91
CA LYS A 461 -23.39 12.84 3.93
C LYS A 461 -21.90 12.63 4.19
N THR A 462 -21.54 12.12 5.36
CA THR A 462 -20.36 11.31 5.75
C THR A 462 -20.26 11.35 7.29
N TYR A 463 -20.25 10.18 7.91
CA TYR A 463 -20.10 10.03 9.36
C TYR A 463 -18.61 9.85 9.66
N ALA A 464 -18.12 10.54 10.69
CA ALA A 464 -16.75 10.47 11.18
C ALA A 464 -16.86 10.09 12.66
N PRO A 465 -15.93 9.31 13.23
CA PRO A 465 -15.87 9.14 14.67
C PRO A 465 -15.32 10.44 15.23
N SER A 466 -16.06 11.03 16.16
CA SER A 466 -15.79 12.28 16.86
C SER A 466 -14.63 13.18 16.38
N THR A 467 -14.93 14.36 15.85
CA THR A 467 -13.91 15.38 15.60
C THR A 467 -13.54 16.09 16.90
N TYR A 468 -12.24 16.20 17.20
CA TYR A 468 -11.77 17.11 18.24
C TYR A 468 -12.18 18.54 17.87
N TYR A 469 -12.88 19.21 18.78
CA TYR A 469 -13.36 20.58 18.58
C TYR A 469 -12.30 21.60 19.05
N ASP A 470 -11.61 21.29 20.15
CA ASP A 470 -10.42 21.96 20.67
C ASP A 470 -9.68 21.02 21.66
N GLU A 471 -8.60 21.50 22.31
CA GLU A 471 -7.82 20.72 23.31
C GLU A 471 -8.62 20.27 24.54
N THR A 472 -9.80 20.85 24.77
CA THR A 472 -10.63 20.61 25.94
C THR A 472 -11.97 19.95 25.62
N HIS A 473 -12.39 19.94 24.36
CA HIS A 473 -13.67 19.41 23.91
C HIS A 473 -13.60 18.50 22.68
N VAL A 474 -14.40 17.45 22.72
CA VAL A 474 -14.60 16.48 21.64
C VAL A 474 -16.02 16.59 21.12
N SER A 475 -16.18 16.70 19.81
CA SER A 475 -17.49 16.66 19.16
C SER A 475 -17.81 15.22 18.78
N MET A 476 -18.75 14.59 19.47
CA MET A 476 -19.15 13.20 19.24
C MET A 476 -20.55 13.12 18.64
N LYS A 477 -20.71 12.34 17.57
CA LYS A 477 -22.03 11.97 17.05
C LYS A 477 -22.64 10.87 17.92
N VAL A 478 -23.93 11.00 18.23
CA VAL A 478 -24.69 10.01 19.00
C VAL A 478 -25.97 9.64 18.28
N LEU A 479 -26.28 8.36 18.25
CA LEU A 479 -27.54 7.82 17.76
C LEU A 479 -28.59 7.93 18.87
N VAL A 480 -29.77 8.46 18.56
CA VAL A 480 -30.88 8.57 19.52
C VAL A 480 -31.83 7.39 19.32
N LEU A 481 -31.84 6.48 20.29
CA LEU A 481 -32.70 5.29 20.30
C LEU A 481 -33.54 5.28 21.56
N ASN A 482 -34.87 5.25 21.40
CA ASN A 482 -35.82 5.23 22.52
C ASN A 482 -35.58 6.34 23.55
N GLY A 483 -35.15 7.52 23.10
CA GLY A 483 -34.83 8.67 23.95
C GLY A 483 -33.46 8.63 24.65
N ALA A 484 -32.72 7.52 24.55
CA ALA A 484 -31.35 7.41 25.02
C ALA A 484 -30.36 7.73 23.89
N ARG A 485 -29.18 8.25 24.27
CA ARG A 485 -28.12 8.64 23.34
C ARG A 485 -26.98 7.64 23.40
N TYR A 486 -26.65 7.04 22.26
CA TYR A 486 -25.59 6.05 22.16
C TYR A 486 -24.48 6.60 21.28
N PRO A 487 -23.21 6.60 21.71
CA PRO A 487 -22.09 6.94 20.85
C PRO A 487 -22.16 6.21 19.51
N LEU A 488 -22.13 6.97 18.41
CA LEU A 488 -22.36 6.42 17.07
C LEU A 488 -21.28 5.39 16.68
N TYR A 489 -20.06 5.50 17.23
CA TYR A 489 -18.97 4.56 16.99
C TYR A 489 -19.25 3.12 17.48
N GLN A 490 -20.26 2.93 18.34
CA GLN A 490 -20.70 1.59 18.75
C GLN A 490 -21.58 0.92 17.70
N PHE A 491 -21.88 1.62 16.61
CA PHE A 491 -22.68 1.14 15.52
C PHE A 491 -21.88 1.13 14.22
N TRP A 492 -22.25 0.23 13.33
CA TRP A 492 -21.87 0.28 11.92
C TRP A 492 -23.15 0.35 11.09
N GLY A 493 -23.13 1.17 10.05
CA GLY A 493 -24.20 1.23 9.06
C GLY A 493 -23.98 0.13 8.03
N TYR A 494 -25.03 -0.65 7.73
CA TYR A 494 -24.99 -1.68 6.71
C TYR A 494 -25.77 -1.20 5.48
N ASP A 495 -25.07 -1.02 4.35
CA ASP A 495 -25.60 -0.58 3.05
C ASP A 495 -25.92 -1.81 2.16
N ASP A 496 -26.65 -2.80 2.69
CA ASP A 496 -27.09 -3.96 1.91
C ASP A 496 -28.60 -4.18 2.12
N PRO A 497 -29.41 -3.93 1.08
CA PRO A 497 -30.85 -4.08 1.16
C PRO A 497 -31.35 -5.53 1.02
N SER A 498 -30.45 -6.53 0.94
CA SER A 498 -30.83 -7.91 0.63
C SER A 498 -31.69 -8.59 1.70
N GLU A 499 -31.49 -8.25 2.99
CA GLU A 499 -32.31 -8.76 4.11
C GLU A 499 -33.25 -7.71 4.71
N CYS A 500 -32.97 -6.42 4.49
CA CYS A 500 -33.73 -5.29 5.00
C CYS A 500 -34.03 -4.30 3.88
N SER A 501 -35.27 -3.83 3.75
CA SER A 501 -35.66 -2.92 2.66
C SER A 501 -34.99 -1.52 2.69
N ALA A 502 -34.08 -1.26 3.63
CA ALA A 502 -33.34 0.00 3.80
C ALA A 502 -32.05 -0.21 4.63
N ASP A 503 -31.09 0.69 4.44
CA ASP A 503 -29.86 0.79 5.26
C ASP A 503 -30.24 0.90 6.74
N HIS A 504 -29.52 0.21 7.61
CA HIS A 504 -29.84 0.13 9.05
C HIS A 504 -28.57 0.09 9.92
N TYR A 505 -28.73 0.39 11.21
CA TYR A 505 -27.63 0.35 12.17
C TYR A 505 -27.53 -1.00 12.87
N HIS A 506 -26.32 -1.54 12.96
CA HIS A 506 -25.98 -2.72 13.75
C HIS A 506 -24.98 -2.38 14.85
N ALA A 507 -24.84 -3.25 15.85
CA ALA A 507 -23.78 -3.11 16.84
C ALA A 507 -22.44 -3.39 16.17
N ALA A 508 -21.45 -2.51 16.36
CA ALA A 508 -20.11 -2.62 15.76
C ALA A 508 -19.38 -3.91 16.18
N MET A 509 -19.76 -4.49 17.33
CA MET A 509 -19.28 -5.79 17.77
C MET A 509 -20.47 -6.74 17.89
N ALA A 510 -20.49 -7.76 17.03
CA ALA A 510 -21.55 -8.76 17.01
C ALA A 510 -21.68 -9.46 18.38
N GLY A 511 -22.93 -9.59 18.85
CA GLY A 511 -23.24 -10.25 20.11
C GLY A 511 -22.97 -9.44 21.38
N LEU A 512 -22.45 -8.20 21.27
CA LEU A 512 -22.26 -7.32 22.41
C LEU A 512 -23.35 -6.24 22.50
N PRO A 513 -23.81 -5.87 23.71
CA PRO A 513 -24.69 -4.74 23.88
C PRO A 513 -23.96 -3.43 23.54
N VAL A 514 -24.74 -2.46 23.03
CA VAL A 514 -24.30 -1.07 22.94
C VAL A 514 -24.75 -0.33 24.20
N TYR A 515 -23.99 0.67 24.63
CA TYR A 515 -24.26 1.40 25.86
C TYR A 515 -24.55 2.87 25.57
N SER A 516 -25.58 3.41 26.22
CA SER A 516 -25.86 4.85 26.14
C SER A 516 -24.81 5.67 26.89
N LEU A 517 -24.82 7.00 26.72
CA LEU A 517 -24.01 7.93 27.53
C LEU A 517 -24.31 7.82 29.04
N ASP A 518 -25.51 7.37 29.39
CA ASP A 518 -25.92 7.09 30.77
C ASP A 518 -25.71 5.61 31.17
N TYR A 519 -24.91 4.89 30.37
CA TYR A 519 -24.51 3.49 30.57
C TYR A 519 -25.66 2.49 30.62
N GLN A 520 -26.79 2.82 29.98
CA GLN A 520 -27.89 1.88 29.79
C GLN A 520 -27.53 0.93 28.64
N PRO A 521 -27.50 -0.39 28.85
CA PRO A 521 -27.28 -1.33 27.77
C PRO A 521 -28.51 -1.38 26.87
N LEU A 522 -28.26 -1.57 25.58
CA LEU A 522 -29.25 -1.93 24.59
C LEU A 522 -28.72 -3.15 23.84
N ASP A 523 -29.38 -4.28 24.05
CA ASP A 523 -29.11 -5.48 23.26
C ASP A 523 -29.61 -5.24 21.83
N ASN A 524 -28.91 -5.77 20.83
CA ASN A 524 -29.39 -5.71 19.45
C ASN A 524 -30.74 -6.44 19.36
N PRO A 525 -31.86 -5.75 19.07
CA PRO A 525 -33.18 -6.36 19.11
C PRO A 525 -33.39 -7.37 17.98
N ASP A 526 -32.59 -7.27 16.91
CA ASP A 526 -32.62 -8.19 15.77
C ASP A 526 -31.21 -8.42 15.21
N PRO A 527 -30.39 -9.26 15.88
CA PRO A 527 -29.00 -9.49 15.50
C PRO A 527 -28.85 -10.22 14.15
N THR A 528 -29.93 -10.78 13.61
CA THR A 528 -29.98 -11.50 12.33
C THR A 528 -30.85 -10.79 11.29
N GLY A 529 -31.24 -9.53 11.54
CA GLY A 529 -32.11 -8.76 10.66
C GLY A 529 -31.77 -7.28 10.73
N CYS A 530 -32.74 -6.38 10.88
CA CYS A 530 -32.52 -4.94 10.65
C CYS A 530 -31.89 -4.18 11.83
N GLY A 531 -31.17 -4.91 12.69
CA GLY A 531 -30.41 -4.35 13.81
C GLY A 531 -31.25 -3.43 14.70
N PHE A 532 -30.81 -2.19 14.85
CA PHE A 532 -31.46 -1.15 15.66
C PHE A 532 -32.50 -0.32 14.89
N GLY A 533 -32.77 -0.63 13.63
CA GLY A 533 -33.71 0.07 12.76
C GLY A 533 -33.03 0.80 11.60
N ALA A 534 -33.85 1.26 10.64
CA ALA A 534 -33.38 1.92 9.43
C ALA A 534 -32.68 3.24 9.74
N ILE A 535 -31.57 3.54 9.05
CA ILE A 535 -30.80 4.78 9.20
C ILE A 535 -31.71 6.00 8.99
N ALA A 536 -32.65 5.92 8.04
CA ALA A 536 -33.60 6.99 7.74
C ALA A 536 -34.59 7.30 8.89
N ASP A 537 -34.85 6.33 9.76
CA ASP A 537 -35.83 6.46 10.85
C ASP A 537 -35.20 6.92 12.17
N LEU A 538 -33.87 6.94 12.24
CA LEU A 538 -33.12 7.22 13.46
C LEU A 538 -32.42 8.56 13.40
N SER A 539 -32.53 9.36 14.46
CA SER A 539 -31.87 10.66 14.53
C SER A 539 -30.45 10.54 15.07
N VAL A 540 -29.51 11.15 14.36
CA VAL A 540 -28.13 11.36 14.84
C VAL A 540 -28.02 12.80 15.36
N GLU A 541 -27.60 12.94 16.62
CA GLU A 541 -27.31 14.22 17.25
C GLU A 541 -25.79 14.42 17.36
N GLN A 542 -25.35 15.68 17.36
CA GLN A 542 -23.97 16.03 17.69
C GLN A 542 -23.89 16.52 19.14
N ARG A 543 -22.94 15.98 19.91
CA ARG A 543 -22.70 16.33 21.31
C ARG A 543 -21.27 16.85 21.45
N ILE A 544 -21.13 17.99 22.10
CA ILE A 544 -19.82 18.48 22.54
C ILE A 544 -19.64 17.98 23.97
N LEU A 545 -18.59 17.22 24.20
CA LEU A 545 -18.17 16.73 25.51
C LEU A 545 -16.83 17.34 25.86
N THR A 546 -16.52 17.45 27.13
CA THR A 546 -15.12 17.64 27.53
C THR A 546 -14.31 16.38 27.21
N VAL A 547 -13.00 16.51 27.03
CA VAL A 547 -12.09 15.35 26.82
C VAL A 547 -12.23 14.34 27.98
N GLU A 548 -12.29 14.81 29.23
CA GLU A 548 -12.46 13.95 30.42
C GLU A 548 -13.79 13.18 30.39
N GLU A 549 -14.90 13.83 30.00
CA GLU A 549 -16.20 13.15 29.85
C GLU A 549 -16.13 12.09 28.74
N PHE A 550 -15.53 12.41 27.60
CA PHE A 550 -15.38 11.49 26.48
C PHE A 550 -14.54 10.26 26.86
N GLU A 551 -13.37 10.45 27.46
CA GLU A 551 -12.49 9.37 27.94
C GLU A 551 -13.19 8.49 29.00
N SER A 552 -13.93 9.12 29.92
CA SER A 552 -14.71 8.43 30.95
C SER A 552 -15.82 7.55 30.35
N ILE A 553 -16.53 8.08 29.34
CA ILE A 553 -17.56 7.34 28.60
C ILE A 553 -16.93 6.16 27.86
N GLN A 554 -15.87 6.37 27.07
CA GLN A 554 -15.19 5.30 26.33
C GLN A 554 -14.66 4.20 27.25
N THR A 555 -14.00 4.58 28.33
CA THR A 555 -13.44 3.64 29.30
C THR A 555 -14.54 2.82 29.98
N THR A 556 -15.62 3.48 30.40
CA THR A 556 -16.72 2.80 31.09
C THR A 556 -17.47 1.84 30.16
N ILE A 557 -17.71 2.24 28.91
CA ILE A 557 -18.37 1.40 27.91
C ILE A 557 -17.49 0.19 27.59
N SER A 558 -16.20 0.39 27.31
CA SER A 558 -15.25 -0.69 27.00
C SER A 558 -15.16 -1.71 28.14
N ASN A 559 -15.05 -1.25 29.39
CA ASN A 559 -15.02 -2.12 30.56
C ASN A 559 -16.30 -2.95 30.73
N ARG A 560 -17.47 -2.39 30.39
CA ARG A 560 -18.75 -3.10 30.49
C ARG A 560 -18.94 -4.11 29.37
N GLN A 561 -18.44 -3.83 28.18
CA GLN A 561 -18.45 -4.76 27.05
C GLN A 561 -17.53 -5.97 27.31
N LEU A 562 -16.37 -5.75 27.94
CA LEU A 562 -15.38 -6.80 28.24
C LEU A 562 -15.68 -7.60 29.54
N GLY A 563 -16.50 -7.06 30.43
CA GLY A 563 -16.80 -7.66 31.74
C GLY A 563 -17.93 -8.69 31.74
N ARG A 564 -18.36 -9.18 30.57
CA ARG A 564 -19.44 -10.18 30.41
C ARG A 564 -18.95 -11.48 29.83
#